data_AF-Q30WY7-F1
#
_entry.id   AF-Q30WY7-F1
#
_cell.length_a   1.000
_cell.length_b   1.000
_cell.length_c   1.000
_cell.angle_alpha   90.00
_cell.angle_beta   90.00
_cell.angle_gamma   90.00
#
_symmetry.space_group_name_H-M   'P 1'
#
loop_
_entity.id
_entity.type
_entity.pdbx_description
1 polymer ?
#
loop_
_entity_poly.entity_id
_entity_poly.type
_entity_poly.pdbx_seq_one_letter_code
_entity_poly.pdbx_strand_id
1 'polypeptide(L)'
;MILNASQLEAIRQRNDEELRSGTRTSHGYPAATIRDLLQTVDALKKEKRKWKKLAQDRGQVLAAIQDMAGRTVHANADQNGSRGLVADERSGALGPAADD
;
A
#
# COMPACT_ATOMS: atom_id res chain seq x y z
N MET A 1 -0.91 10.57 -27.92
CA MET A 1 -1.67 11.71 -27.35
C MET A 1 -2.59 11.18 -26.27
N ILE A 2 -2.52 11.71 -25.04
CA ILE A 2 -3.39 11.30 -23.92
C ILE A 2 -4.52 12.33 -23.80
N LEU A 3 -5.77 11.88 -23.79
CA LEU A 3 -6.93 12.76 -23.63
C LEU A 3 -7.04 13.22 -22.17
N ASN A 4 -7.22 14.53 -21.96
CA ASN A 4 -7.50 15.11 -20.65
C ASN A 4 -9.00 15.04 -20.31
N ALA A 5 -9.37 15.48 -19.10
CA ALA A 5 -10.75 15.39 -18.62
C ALA A 5 -11.73 16.23 -19.48
N SER A 6 -11.36 17.45 -19.85
CA SER A 6 -12.21 18.32 -20.67
C SER A 6 -12.39 17.78 -22.09
N GLN A 7 -11.36 17.14 -22.65
CA GLN A 7 -11.44 16.47 -23.95
C GLN A 7 -12.39 15.26 -23.90
N LEU A 8 -12.36 14.47 -22.81
CA LEU A 8 -13.30 13.36 -22.62
C LEU A 8 -14.75 13.83 -22.47
N GLU A 9 -14.97 14.96 -21.79
CA GLU A 9 -16.31 15.55 -21.65
C GLU A 9 -16.84 16.09 -22.98
N ALA A 10 -16.01 16.78 -23.76
CA ALA A 10 -16.38 17.25 -25.09
C ALA A 10 -16.76 16.07 -26.02
N ILE A 11 -16.02 14.96 -25.95
CA ILE A 11 -16.35 13.74 -26.70
C ILE A 11 -17.69 13.16 -26.23
N ARG A 12 -17.93 13.10 -24.91
CA ARG A 12 -19.19 12.60 -24.35
C ARG A 12 -20.39 13.45 -24.80
N GLN A 13 -20.29 14.78 -24.71
CA GLN A 13 -21.36 15.69 -25.11
C GLN A 13 -21.72 15.52 -26.58
N ARG A 14 -20.71 15.55 -27.47
CA ARG A 14 -20.91 15.33 -28.90
C ARG A 14 -21.51 13.94 -29.19
N ASN A 15 -21.06 12.91 -28.48
CA ASN A 15 -21.57 11.56 -28.64
C ASN A 15 -23.04 11.43 -28.24
N ASP A 16 -23.44 12.08 -27.15
CA ASP A 16 -24.82 12.10 -26.68
C ASP A 16 -25.74 12.85 -27.66
N GLU A 17 -25.24 13.91 -28.31
CA GLU A 17 -25.95 14.64 -29.36
C GLU A 17 -26.17 13.77 -30.62
N GLU A 18 -25.18 13.01 -31.06
CA GLU A 18 -25.31 12.06 -32.18
C GLU A 18 -26.30 10.93 -31.86
N LEU A 19 -26.28 10.39 -30.63
CA LEU A 19 -27.23 9.38 -30.19
C LEU A 19 -28.67 9.92 -30.13
N ARG A 20 -28.85 11.17 -29.69
CA ARG A 20 -30.17 11.82 -29.63
C ARG A 20 -30.72 12.19 -31.00
N SER A 21 -29.87 12.73 -31.87
CA SER A 21 -30.29 13.18 -33.21
C SER A 21 -30.54 12.02 -34.18
N GLY A 22 -30.09 10.79 -33.85
CA GLY A 22 -30.17 9.63 -34.74
C GLY A 22 -29.37 9.80 -36.04
N THR A 23 -28.65 10.92 -36.18
CA THR A 23 -27.92 11.26 -37.39
C THR A 23 -26.55 10.62 -37.30
N ARG A 24 -26.37 9.52 -38.04
CA ARG A 24 -25.07 8.87 -38.14
C ARG A 24 -24.13 9.82 -38.89
N THR A 25 -23.10 10.32 -38.23
CA THR A 25 -22.06 11.09 -38.92
C THR A 25 -21.39 10.18 -39.95
N SER A 26 -21.28 10.67 -41.19
CA SER A 26 -20.68 9.93 -42.31
C SER A 26 -19.23 9.52 -42.04
N HIS A 27 -18.55 10.21 -41.11
CA HIS A 27 -17.14 9.99 -40.78
C HIS A 27 -16.97 9.76 -39.28
N GLY A 28 -16.13 8.78 -38.92
CA GLY A 28 -15.79 8.42 -37.54
C GLY A 28 -16.36 7.09 -37.08
N TYR A 29 -16.10 6.76 -35.80
CA TYR A 29 -16.61 5.56 -35.16
C TYR A 29 -18.09 5.71 -34.78
N PRO A 30 -18.87 4.60 -34.76
CA PRO A 30 -20.26 4.65 -34.34
C PRO A 30 -20.41 5.23 -32.93
N ALA A 31 -21.48 6.00 -32.71
CA ALA A 31 -21.72 6.65 -31.44
C ALA A 31 -21.83 5.64 -30.27
N ALA A 32 -22.42 4.47 -30.51
CA ALA A 32 -22.46 3.38 -29.53
C ALA A 32 -21.06 2.90 -29.11
N THR A 33 -20.14 2.75 -30.07
CA THR A 33 -18.76 2.32 -29.78
C THR A 33 -18.00 3.35 -28.94
N ILE A 34 -18.17 4.64 -29.25
CA ILE A 34 -17.55 5.71 -28.47
C ILE A 34 -18.09 5.70 -27.02
N ARG A 35 -19.40 5.49 -26.85
CA ARG A 35 -20.02 5.35 -25.52
C ARG A 35 -19.42 4.19 -24.73
N ASP A 36 -19.26 3.02 -25.35
CA ASP A 36 -18.70 1.83 -24.69
C ASP A 36 -17.23 2.04 -24.29
N LEU A 37 -16.46 2.75 -25.13
CA LEU A 37 -15.10 3.18 -24.78
C LEU A 37 -15.08 4.15 -23.61
N LEU A 38 -15.97 5.15 -23.59
CA LEU A 38 -16.09 6.10 -22.47
C LEU A 38 -16.45 5.37 -21.15
N GLN A 39 -17.34 4.38 -21.20
CA GLN A 39 -17.68 3.55 -20.05
C GLN A 39 -16.49 2.73 -19.56
N THR A 40 -15.70 2.16 -20.48
CA THR A 40 -14.48 1.41 -20.16
C THR A 40 -13.45 2.31 -19.46
N VAL A 41 -13.26 3.54 -19.96
CA VAL A 41 -12.37 4.53 -19.33
C VAL A 41 -12.83 4.86 -17.90
N ASP A 42 -14.13 5.02 -17.68
CA ASP A 42 -14.66 5.29 -16.33
C ASP A 42 -14.51 4.09 -15.39
N ALA A 43 -14.69 2.86 -15.90
CA ALA A 43 -14.44 1.64 -15.14
C ALA A 43 -12.96 1.54 -14.70
N LEU A 44 -12.03 1.77 -15.63
CA LEU A 44 -10.59 1.78 -15.35
C LEU A 44 -10.21 2.88 -14.34
N LYS A 45 -10.82 4.07 -14.43
CA LYS A 45 -10.61 5.14 -13.42
C LYS A 45 -11.05 4.70 -12.03
N LYS A 46 -12.19 4.02 -11.90
CA LYS A 46 -12.66 3.48 -10.61
C LYS A 46 -11.71 2.41 -10.09
N GLU A 47 -11.25 1.52 -10.95
CA GLU A 47 -10.32 0.46 -10.57
C GLU A 47 -8.98 1.05 -10.09
N LYS A 48 -8.40 2.01 -10.83
CA LYS A 48 -7.20 2.73 -10.41
C LYS A 48 -7.34 3.34 -9.01
N ARG A 49 -8.49 3.91 -8.68
CA ARG A 49 -8.76 4.47 -7.34
C ARG A 49 -8.77 3.37 -6.27
N LYS A 50 -9.39 2.21 -6.55
CA LYS A 50 -9.39 1.05 -5.65
C LYS A 50 -7.96 0.55 -5.39
N TRP A 51 -7.17 0.37 -6.45
CA TRP A 51 -5.77 -0.05 -6.35
C TRP A 51 -4.92 0.94 -5.55
N LYS A 52 -5.11 2.25 -5.77
CA LYS A 52 -4.43 3.28 -4.99
C LYS A 52 -4.76 3.19 -3.50
N LYS A 53 -6.05 3.04 -3.16
CA LYS A 53 -6.49 2.89 -1.77
C LYS A 53 -5.90 1.62 -1.14
N LEU A 54 -5.97 0.48 -1.85
CA LEU A 54 -5.42 -0.78 -1.38
C LEU A 54 -3.91 -0.70 -1.10
N ALA A 55 -3.15 -0.03 -1.97
CA ALA A 55 -1.72 0.18 -1.76
C ALA A 55 -1.44 1.03 -0.51
N GLN A 56 -2.23 2.09 -0.29
CA GLN A 56 -2.13 2.93 0.90
C GLN A 56 -2.45 2.13 2.18
N ASP A 57 -3.56 1.39 2.19
CA ASP A 57 -3.98 0.58 3.33
C ASP A 57 -2.91 -0.48 3.67
N ARG A 58 -2.35 -1.16 2.65
CA ARG A 58 -1.24 -2.11 2.83
C ARG A 58 0.02 -1.45 3.39
N GLY A 59 0.34 -0.25 2.90
CA GLY A 59 1.48 0.53 3.42
C GLY A 59 1.33 0.86 4.91
N GLN A 60 0.12 1.25 5.34
CA GLN A 60 -0.17 1.51 6.76
C GLN A 60 -0.04 0.26 7.63
N VAL A 61 -0.56 -0.87 7.15
CA VAL A 61 -0.44 -2.15 7.87
C VAL A 61 1.02 -2.58 8.00
N LEU A 62 1.80 -2.47 6.92
CA LEU A 62 3.23 -2.81 6.96
C LEU A 62 4.01 -1.89 7.92
N ALA A 63 3.70 -0.59 7.94
CA ALA A 63 4.30 0.35 8.90
C ALA A 63 3.97 -0.05 10.35
N ALA A 64 2.71 -0.38 10.63
CA ALA A 64 2.30 -0.83 11.97
C ALA A 64 3.02 -2.12 12.40
N ILE A 65 3.19 -3.08 11.49
CA ILE A 65 3.95 -4.31 11.73
C ILE A 65 5.41 -3.98 12.04
N GLN A 66 6.03 -3.08 11.27
CA GLN A 66 7.40 -2.64 11.49
C GLN A 66 7.57 -1.97 12.85
N ASP A 67 6.64 -1.11 13.27
CA ASP A 67 6.66 -0.46 14.58
C ASP A 67 6.53 -1.47 15.73
N MET A 68 5.66 -2.48 15.57
CA MET A 68 5.53 -3.56 16.56
C MET A 68 6.79 -4.41 16.65
N ALA A 69 7.37 -4.78 15.50
CA ALA A 69 8.61 -5.55 15.45
C ALA A 69 9.82 -4.78 16.02
N GLY A 70 9.91 -3.47 15.76
CA GLY A 70 10.94 -2.61 16.36
C GLY A 70 10.81 -2.58 17.88
N ARG A 71 9.59 -2.42 18.41
CA ARG A 71 9.33 -2.42 19.86
C ARG A 71 9.70 -3.75 20.53
N THR A 72 9.39 -4.90 19.92
CA THR A 72 9.78 -6.20 20.49
C THR A 72 11.29 -6.42 20.47
N VAL A 73 12.01 -5.92 19.47
CA VAL A 73 13.48 -5.99 19.43
C VAL A 73 14.10 -5.16 20.56
N HIS A 74 13.63 -3.94 20.80
CA HIS A 74 14.12 -3.10 21.91
C HIS A 74 13.76 -3.67 23.29
N ALA A 75 12.53 -4.16 23.47
CA ALA A 75 12.11 -4.78 24.73
C ALA A 75 12.91 -6.05 25.09
N ASN A 76 13.39 -6.80 24.09
CA ASN A 76 14.28 -7.95 24.31
C ASN A 76 15.74 -7.54 24.59
N ALA A 77 16.21 -6.43 24.02
CA ALA A 77 17.53 -5.89 24.30
C ALA A 77 17.66 -5.41 25.76
N ASP A 78 16.63 -4.73 26.28
CA ASP A 78 16.62 -4.23 27.66
C ASP A 78 16.58 -5.36 28.71
N GLN A 79 15.94 -6.48 28.39
CA GLN A 79 15.90 -7.67 29.26
C GLN A 79 17.24 -8.42 29.33
N ASN A 80 18.02 -8.43 28.23
CA ASN A 80 19.34 -9.05 28.23
C ASN A 80 20.39 -8.21 28.99
N GLY A 81 20.27 -6.87 29.00
CA GLY A 81 21.14 -6.00 29.80
C GLY A 81 20.97 -6.16 31.31
N SER A 82 19.78 -6.56 31.77
CA SER A 82 19.46 -6.72 33.20
C SER A 82 19.87 -8.09 33.77
N ARG A 83 20.13 -9.10 32.92
CA ARG A 83 20.54 -10.45 33.34
C ARG A 83 22.06 -10.63 33.51
N GLY A 84 22.87 -9.66 33.07
CA GLY A 84 24.34 -9.73 33.11
C GLY A 84 25.00 -9.26 34.41
N LEU A 85 24.23 -8.80 35.42
CA LEU A 85 24.78 -8.18 36.64
C LEU A 85 24.81 -9.08 37.89
N VAL A 86 24.57 -10.40 37.76
CA VAL A 86 24.63 -11.34 38.90
C VAL A 86 25.54 -12.51 38.56
N ALA A 87 26.84 -12.25 38.41
CA ALA A 87 27.83 -13.31 38.29
C ALA A 87 29.24 -12.81 38.69
N ASP A 88 29.43 -12.36 39.93
CA ASP A 88 30.76 -12.48 40.56
C ASP A 88 30.72 -12.22 42.07
N GLU A 89 30.48 -13.25 42.90
CA GLU A 89 30.86 -13.23 44.33
C GLU A 89 30.98 -14.67 44.88
N ARG A 90 31.84 -15.51 44.29
CA ARG A 90 32.40 -16.69 44.98
C ARG A 90 33.78 -17.04 44.43
N SER A 91 34.74 -16.14 44.63
CA SER A 91 36.16 -16.49 44.55
C SER A 91 36.89 -15.86 45.72
N GLY A 92 37.37 -16.70 46.65
CA GLY A 92 38.29 -16.28 47.70
C GLY A 92 38.04 -16.91 49.07
N ALA A 93 38.65 -18.07 49.33
CA ALA A 93 39.39 -18.31 50.57
C ALA A 93 40.20 -19.62 50.44
N LEU A 94 41.51 -19.48 50.64
CA LEU A 94 42.55 -20.48 50.55
C LEU A 94 42.38 -21.61 51.60
N GLY A 95 43.00 -22.78 51.32
CA GLY A 95 43.21 -23.90 52.27
C GLY A 95 44.17 -23.55 53.45
N PRO A 96 44.84 -24.50 54.15
CA PRO A 96 45.23 -25.85 53.72
C PRO A 96 45.18 -26.99 54.79
N ALA A 97 45.52 -28.20 54.32
CA ALA A 97 46.22 -29.32 55.00
C ALA A 97 45.72 -29.91 56.35
N ALA A 98 45.56 -31.23 56.40
CA ALA A 98 46.15 -32.11 57.43
C ALA A 98 45.93 -33.59 57.09
N ASP A 99 47.00 -34.37 57.28
CA ASP A 99 47.14 -35.83 57.17
C ASP A 99 46.26 -36.62 58.17
N ASP A 100 45.80 -37.81 57.76
CA ASP A 100 46.13 -39.16 58.30
C ASP A 100 45.20 -40.24 57.69
#